data_AF-A0A8K0JAX0-F1
#
_entry.id   AF-A0A8K0JAX0-F1
#
_cell.length_a   1.000
_cell.length_b   1.000
_cell.length_c   1.000
_cell.angle_alpha   90.00
_cell.angle_beta   90.00
_cell.angle_gamma   90.00
#
_symmetry.space_group_name_H-M   'P 1'
#
loop_
_entity.id
_entity.type
_entity.pdbx_description
1 polymer ?
#
loop_
_entity_poly.entity_id
_entity_poly.type
_entity_poly.pdbx_seq_one_letter_code
_entity_poly.pdbx_strand_id
1 'polypeptide(L)'
;MKQNPAICRPMTPNPPEQLQQGDLHLRRWQASDAPALEAAASSSLAELTPWMPWATQGYGATQAQQFLAQTKTWWEAGDAYDYALLLDGQPSGSFGLMRGDDADTLEMGYWLATRATGRG
;
A
#
# COMPACT_ATOMS: atom_id res chain seq x y z
N MET A 1 -35.55 -17.30 -22.76
CA MET A 1 -34.15 -17.26 -22.30
C MET A 1 -33.66 -15.83 -22.44
N LYS A 2 -33.44 -15.11 -21.34
CA LYS A 2 -32.90 -13.75 -21.37
C LYS A 2 -31.37 -13.86 -21.44
N GLN A 3 -30.78 -13.39 -22.53
CA GLN A 3 -29.35 -13.12 -22.60
C GLN A 3 -29.07 -11.96 -21.65
N ASN A 4 -28.25 -12.20 -20.63
CA ASN A 4 -27.70 -11.14 -19.81
C ASN A 4 -26.51 -10.57 -20.59
N PRO A 5 -26.55 -9.32 -21.07
CA PRO A 5 -25.37 -8.76 -21.72
C PRO A 5 -24.26 -8.70 -20.67
N ALA A 6 -23.10 -9.25 -21.00
CA ALA A 6 -21.88 -9.02 -20.24
C ALA A 6 -21.75 -7.51 -20.08
N ILE A 7 -21.97 -7.02 -18.85
CA ILE A 7 -21.68 -5.63 -18.51
C ILE A 7 -20.17 -5.54 -18.67
N CYS A 8 -19.73 -4.98 -19.79
CA CYS A 8 -18.35 -4.60 -19.99
C CYS A 8 -18.08 -3.55 -18.92
N ARG A 9 -17.54 -3.98 -17.76
CA ARG A 9 -17.13 -3.06 -16.70
C ARG A 9 -16.21 -2.05 -17.38
N PRO A 10 -16.46 -0.74 -17.30
CA PRO A 10 -15.48 0.22 -17.76
C PRO A 10 -14.19 -0.11 -17.02
N MET A 11 -13.13 -0.45 -17.76
CA MET A 11 -11.81 -0.61 -17.17
C MET A 11 -11.44 0.75 -16.61
N THR A 12 -11.64 0.97 -15.31
CA THR A 12 -11.08 2.12 -14.64
C THR A 12 -9.57 2.02 -14.87
N PRO A 13 -8.94 3.00 -15.53
CA PRO A 13 -7.50 2.94 -15.71
C PRO A 13 -6.85 2.81 -14.33
N ASN A 14 -5.79 2.01 -14.24
CA ASN A 14 -5.01 1.89 -13.01
C ASN A 14 -4.71 3.30 -12.47
N PRO A 15 -4.75 3.49 -11.14
CA PRO A 15 -4.40 4.78 -10.57
C PRO A 15 -2.96 5.13 -10.96
N PRO A 16 -2.62 6.44 -11.00
CA PRO A 16 -1.27 6.87 -11.35
C PRO A 16 -0.22 6.17 -10.48
N GLU A 17 0.85 5.64 -11.08
CA GLU A 17 1.89 4.93 -10.32
C GLU A 17 2.70 5.87 -9.40
N GLN A 18 2.58 7.18 -9.59
CA GLN A 18 3.24 8.23 -8.82
C GLN A 18 2.30 9.42 -8.60
N LEU A 19 2.29 9.97 -7.38
CA LEU A 19 1.55 11.16 -6.98
C LEU A 19 2.45 12.00 -6.07
N GLN A 20 2.65 13.28 -6.38
CA GLN A 20 3.52 14.15 -5.60
C GLN A 20 2.80 15.43 -5.20
N GLN A 21 2.93 15.80 -3.92
CA GLN A 21 2.45 17.07 -3.37
C GLN A 21 3.49 17.61 -2.38
N GLY A 22 4.28 18.59 -2.83
CA GLY A 22 5.43 19.08 -2.06
C GLY A 22 6.42 17.94 -1.78
N ASP A 23 6.78 17.79 -0.49
CA ASP A 23 7.72 16.77 -0.02
C ASP A 23 7.08 15.39 0.19
N LEU A 24 5.75 15.31 0.08
CA LEU A 24 5.01 14.05 0.10
C LEU A 24 4.98 13.45 -1.30
N HIS A 25 5.45 12.21 -1.41
CA HIS A 25 5.42 11.45 -2.66
C HIS A 25 4.85 10.06 -2.38
N LEU A 26 3.76 9.70 -3.07
CA LEU A 26 3.31 8.33 -3.18
C LEU A 26 3.85 7.75 -4.48
N ARG A 27 4.48 6.59 -4.41
CA ARG A 27 4.79 5.82 -5.61
C ARG A 27 4.52 4.35 -5.39
N ARG A 28 4.21 3.62 -6.46
CA ARG A 28 4.14 2.17 -6.43
C ARG A 28 5.37 1.58 -5.72
N TRP A 29 5.12 0.64 -4.82
CA TRP A 29 6.18 -0.11 -4.15
C TRP A 29 7.09 -0.82 -5.16
N GLN A 30 8.38 -0.88 -4.85
CA GLN A 30 9.38 -1.59 -5.63
C GLN A 30 10.10 -2.61 -4.76
N ALA A 31 10.55 -3.72 -5.34
CA ALA A 31 11.27 -4.76 -4.60
C ALA A 31 12.54 -4.23 -3.90
N SER A 32 13.18 -3.20 -4.47
CA SER A 32 14.34 -2.52 -3.90
C SER A 32 14.05 -1.79 -2.58
N ASP A 33 12.78 -1.56 -2.25
CA ASP A 33 12.40 -0.84 -1.04
C ASP A 33 12.39 -1.72 0.22
N ALA A 34 12.62 -3.03 0.09
CA ALA A 34 12.51 -3.97 1.20
C ALA A 34 13.30 -3.54 2.45
N PRO A 35 14.58 -3.08 2.34
CA PRO A 35 15.33 -2.63 3.52
C PRO A 35 14.72 -1.38 4.18
N ALA A 36 14.20 -0.44 3.38
CA ALA A 36 13.60 0.79 3.90
C ALA A 36 12.24 0.54 4.55
N LEU A 37 11.43 -0.35 3.95
CA LEU A 37 10.16 -0.81 4.50
C LEU A 37 10.36 -1.56 5.83
N GLU A 38 11.31 -2.51 5.86
CA GLU A 38 11.68 -3.20 7.10
C GLU A 38 12.05 -2.21 8.19
N ALA A 39 12.97 -1.28 7.91
CA ALA A 39 13.42 -0.30 8.90
C ALA A 39 12.27 0.59 9.40
N ALA A 40 11.40 1.06 8.49
CA ALA A 40 10.25 1.90 8.84
C ALA A 40 9.22 1.15 9.69
N ALA A 41 8.86 -0.07 9.30
CA ALA A 41 7.85 -0.87 10.02
C ALA A 41 8.38 -1.37 11.37
N SER A 42 9.59 -1.94 11.40
CA SER A 42 10.20 -2.51 12.62
C SER A 42 10.40 -1.45 13.71
N SER A 43 10.83 -0.23 13.34
CA SER A 43 11.00 0.89 14.28
C SER A 43 9.67 1.48 14.79
N SER A 44 8.53 1.09 14.22
CA SER A 44 7.21 1.64 14.53
C SER A 44 6.25 0.59 15.11
N LEU A 45 6.74 -0.61 15.45
CA LEU A 45 5.90 -1.72 15.87
C LEU A 45 5.05 -1.39 17.11
N ALA A 46 5.58 -0.63 18.06
CA ALA A 46 4.86 -0.27 19.29
C ALA A 46 3.58 0.53 18.97
N GLU A 47 3.67 1.50 18.06
CA GLU A 47 2.55 2.32 17.63
C GLU A 47 1.62 1.59 16.64
N LEU A 48 2.16 0.67 15.83
CA LEU A 48 1.40 -0.06 14.80
C LEU A 48 0.63 -1.26 15.36
N THR A 49 1.16 -1.95 16.37
CA THR A 49 0.56 -3.18 16.94
C THR A 49 -0.93 -3.07 17.30
N PRO A 50 -1.43 -1.96 17.89
CA PRO A 50 -2.84 -1.83 18.21
C PRO A 50 -3.78 -1.79 17.00
N TRP A 51 -3.26 -1.43 15.82
CA TRP A 51 -4.06 -1.13 14.62
C TRP A 51 -3.79 -2.10 13.47
N MET A 52 -2.58 -2.63 13.39
CA MET A 52 -2.08 -3.43 12.27
C MET A 52 -1.88 -4.88 12.71
N PRO A 53 -2.78 -5.81 12.34
CA PRO A 53 -2.67 -7.21 12.74
C PRO A 53 -1.32 -7.85 12.38
N TRP A 54 -0.74 -7.46 11.24
CA TRP A 54 0.56 -7.93 10.77
C TRP A 54 1.73 -7.53 11.68
N ALA A 55 1.58 -6.47 12.49
CA ALA A 55 2.65 -5.98 13.35
C ALA A 55 2.83 -6.82 14.63
N THR A 56 1.82 -7.60 15.01
CA THR A 56 1.78 -8.33 16.30
C THR A 56 2.89 -9.38 16.47
N GLN A 57 3.44 -9.90 15.37
CA GLN A 57 4.52 -10.91 15.38
C GLN A 57 5.89 -10.31 15.03
N GLY A 58 5.98 -8.98 15.01
CA GLY A 58 7.13 -8.26 14.49
C GLY A 58 7.15 -8.19 12.97
N TYR A 59 8.14 -7.47 12.44
CA TYR A 59 8.29 -7.24 11.01
C TYR A 59 9.77 -7.15 10.64
N GLY A 60 10.25 -8.09 9.83
CA GLY A 60 11.64 -8.17 9.39
C GLY A 60 11.78 -8.28 7.87
N ALA A 61 13.02 -8.48 7.42
CA ALA A 61 13.36 -8.57 5.99
C ALA A 61 12.47 -9.54 5.19
N THR A 62 12.16 -10.72 5.74
CA THR A 62 11.30 -11.72 5.08
C THR A 62 9.89 -11.17 4.85
N GLN A 63 9.28 -10.55 5.87
CA GLN A 63 7.94 -9.96 5.76
C GLN A 63 7.93 -8.81 4.74
N ALA A 64 8.95 -7.96 4.75
CA ALA A 64 9.09 -6.87 3.79
C ALA A 64 9.17 -7.39 2.35
N GLN A 65 10.01 -8.39 2.09
CA GLN A 65 10.15 -9.00 0.77
C GLN A 65 8.85 -9.68 0.30
N GLN A 66 8.19 -10.44 1.18
CA GLN A 66 6.92 -11.09 0.88
C GLN A 66 5.83 -10.09 0.54
N PHE A 67 5.70 -9.02 1.35
CA PHE A 67 4.76 -7.95 1.10
C PHE A 67 5.02 -7.26 -0.25
N LEU A 68 6.27 -6.90 -0.56
CA LEU A 68 6.60 -6.24 -1.83
C LEU A 68 6.37 -7.14 -3.06
N ALA A 69 6.62 -8.45 -2.94
CA ALA A 69 6.26 -9.40 -3.99
C ALA A 69 4.74 -9.50 -4.19
N GLN A 70 3.99 -9.48 -3.10
CA GLN A 70 2.53 -9.60 -3.12
C GLN A 70 1.86 -8.35 -3.69
N THR A 71 2.28 -7.16 -3.26
CA THR A 71 1.76 -5.88 -3.77
C THR A 71 2.02 -5.70 -5.26
N LYS A 72 3.15 -6.18 -5.78
CA LYS A 72 3.39 -6.24 -7.23
C LYS A 72 2.30 -7.05 -7.95
N THR A 73 2.01 -8.25 -7.44
CA THR A 73 1.00 -9.17 -7.99
C THR A 73 -0.38 -8.53 -7.95
N TRP A 74 -0.78 -7.95 -6.82
CA TRP A 74 -2.09 -7.30 -6.68
C TRP A 74 -2.25 -6.10 -7.60
N TRP A 75 -1.20 -5.31 -7.80
CA TRP A 75 -1.24 -4.19 -8.73
C TRP A 75 -1.44 -4.64 -10.18
N GLU A 76 -0.75 -5.71 -10.59
CA GLU A 76 -0.87 -6.27 -11.94
C GLU A 76 -2.26 -6.89 -12.19
N ALA A 77 -2.86 -7.49 -11.15
CA ALA A 77 -4.23 -8.00 -11.18
C ALA A 77 -5.28 -6.88 -11.07
N GLY A 78 -4.89 -5.70 -10.57
CA GLY A 78 -5.80 -4.60 -10.26
C GLY A 78 -6.65 -4.85 -9.01
N ASP A 79 -6.22 -5.72 -8.11
CA ASP A 79 -6.92 -6.08 -6.86
C ASP A 79 -6.64 -5.06 -5.75
N ALA A 80 -5.39 -4.61 -5.66
CA ALA A 80 -4.96 -3.58 -4.73
C ALA A 80 -3.80 -2.76 -5.32
N TYR A 81 -3.72 -1.50 -4.92
CA TYR A 81 -2.72 -0.54 -5.35
C TYR A 81 -2.01 0.02 -4.13
N ASP A 82 -0.93 -0.65 -3.73
CA ASP A 82 -0.10 -0.25 -2.60
C ASP A 82 1.06 0.66 -3.03
N TYR A 83 1.18 1.77 -2.32
CA TYR A 83 2.16 2.81 -2.52
C TYR A 83 3.13 2.85 -1.33
N ALA A 84 4.40 3.01 -1.66
CA ALA A 84 5.36 3.60 -0.74
C ALA A 84 4.97 5.06 -0.50
N LEU A 85 4.79 5.43 0.77
CA LEU A 85 4.67 6.83 1.17
C LEU A 85 6.04 7.36 1.52
N LEU A 86 6.54 8.31 0.74
CA LEU A 86 7.84 8.92 0.92
C LEU A 86 7.66 10.33 1.49
N LEU A 87 8.46 10.64 2.50
CA LEU A 87 8.71 12.00 2.97
C LEU A 87 10.18 12.30 2.75
N ASP A 88 10.51 13.43 2.14
CA ASP A 88 11.89 13.85 1.90
C ASP A 88 12.70 12.76 1.13
N GLY A 89 12.02 12.04 0.22
CA GLY A 89 12.58 10.95 -0.57
C GLY A 89 12.76 9.61 0.17
N GLN A 90 12.35 9.50 1.42
CA GLN A 90 12.52 8.31 2.25
C GLN A 90 11.19 7.58 2.52
N PRO A 91 11.09 6.27 2.27
CA PRO A 91 9.92 5.47 2.66
C PRO A 91 9.61 5.62 4.15
N SER A 92 8.45 6.18 4.43
CA SER A 92 8.01 6.65 5.75
C SER A 92 6.60 6.17 6.09
N GLY A 93 6.09 5.18 5.35
CA GLY A 93 4.77 4.61 5.52
C GLY A 93 4.33 3.84 4.29
N SER A 94 3.08 3.40 4.32
CA SER A 94 2.39 2.82 3.17
C SER A 94 0.99 3.42 3.05
N PHE A 95 0.51 3.54 1.82
CA PHE A 95 -0.88 3.86 1.50
C PHE A 95 -1.39 2.84 0.50
N GLY A 96 -2.56 2.26 0.72
CA GLY A 96 -3.12 1.20 -0.12
C GLY A 96 -4.57 1.48 -0.48
N LEU A 97 -4.91 1.23 -1.74
CA LEU A 97 -6.29 1.18 -2.25
C LEU A 97 -6.62 -0.28 -2.57
N MET A 98 -7.58 -0.88 -1.89
CA MET A 98 -7.99 -2.28 -2.10
C MET A 98 -9.40 -2.29 -2.68
N ARG A 99 -9.70 -3.19 -3.62
CA ARG A 99 -11.09 -3.39 -4.03
C ARG A 99 -11.89 -4.00 -2.89
N GLY A 100 -13.03 -3.40 -2.58
CA GLY A 100 -14.02 -3.99 -1.69
C GLY A 100 -14.78 -5.13 -2.37
N ASP A 101 -15.73 -5.72 -1.64
CA ASP A 101 -16.56 -6.82 -2.13
C ASP A 101 -17.45 -6.43 -3.32
N ASP A 102 -17.85 -5.16 -3.39
CA ASP A 102 -18.65 -4.59 -4.46
C ASP A 102 -17.79 -3.95 -5.55
N ALA A 103 -18.27 -4.01 -6.80
CA ALA A 103 -17.53 -3.61 -7.99
C ALA A 103 -17.08 -2.14 -8.01
N ASP A 104 -17.75 -1.27 -7.24
CA ASP A 104 -17.59 0.18 -7.23
C ASP A 104 -16.98 0.71 -5.92
N THR A 105 -16.58 -0.18 -5.00
CA THR A 105 -16.04 0.22 -3.69
C THR A 105 -14.53 0.03 -3.65
N LEU A 106 -13.84 1.05 -3.11
CA LEU A 106 -12.43 0.96 -2.74
C LEU A 106 -12.30 1.20 -1.23
N GLU A 107 -11.55 0.33 -0.59
CA GLU A 107 -11.10 0.51 0.78
C GLU A 107 -9.73 1.17 0.78
N MET A 108 -9.51 2.06 1.75
CA MET A 108 -8.23 2.75 1.92
C MET A 108 -7.61 2.36 3.25
N GLY A 109 -6.34 2.00 3.21
CA GLY A 109 -5.53 1.75 4.38
C GLY A 109 -4.24 2.56 4.32
N TYR A 110 -3.76 3.04 5.46
CA TYR A 110 -2.43 3.65 5.54
C TYR A 110 -1.82 3.49 6.92
N TRP A 111 -0.49 3.60 6.95
CA TRP A 111 0.26 3.79 8.18
C TRP A 111 1.48 4.65 7.90
N LEU A 112 1.97 5.30 8.95
CA LEU A 112 3.18 6.10 8.92
C LEU A 112 4.19 5.49 9.90
N ALA A 113 5.47 5.59 9.56
CA ALA A 113 6.52 5.33 10.52
C ALA A 113 6.42 6.32 11.68
N THR A 114 6.78 5.92 12.90
CA THR A 114 6.63 6.75 14.10
C THR A 114 7.30 8.12 13.94
N ARG A 115 8.49 8.15 13.34
CA ARG A 115 9.26 9.38 13.02
C ARG A 115 8.58 10.34 12.03
N ALA A 116 7.55 9.88 11.32
CA ALA A 116 6.85 10.62 10.27
C ALA A 116 5.46 11.12 10.71
N THR A 117 5.02 10.79 11.93
CA THR A 117 3.74 11.23 12.48
C THR A 117 3.76 12.70 12.93
N GLY A 118 2.58 13.32 13.07
CA GLY A 118 2.45 14.70 13.58
C GLY A 118 2.85 15.80 12.59
N ARG A 119 2.88 15.51 11.29
CA ARG A 119 3.36 16.42 10.22
C ARG A 119 2.27 16.90 9.24
N GLY A 120 1.00 16.59 9.50
CA GLY A 120 -0.14 16.89 8.63
C GLY A 120 -0.84 15.62 8.18
#